data_AF-A0A2T2U4B1-F1
#
_entry.id   AF-A0A2T2U4B1-F1
#
_cell.length_a   1.000
_cell.length_b   1.000
_cell.length_c   1.000
_cell.angle_alpha   90.00
_cell.angle_beta   90.00
_cell.angle_gamma   90.00
#
_symmetry.space_group_name_H-M   'P 1'
#
loop_
_entity.id
_entity.type
_entity.pdbx_description
1 polymer ?
#
loop_
_entity_poly.entity_id
_entity_poly.type
_entity_poly.pdbx_seq_one_letter_code
_entity_poly.pdbx_strand_id
1 'polypeptide(L)'
;MLQHAILDPRSSPLPSLVSLLLLALVTGPAYSQPSDSTLAVGSKKFTENVILGWMGTHLLRAEGLSVTHREQLGGSRFLWEALRRGDIDAYP
;
A
#
# COMPACT_ATOMS: atom_id res chain seq x y z
N MET A 1 -57.11 18.51 -27.60
CA MET A 1 -56.62 19.84 -27.15
C MET A 1 -55.50 19.55 -26.15
N LEU A 2 -54.26 19.65 -26.62
CA LEU A 2 -53.08 18.96 -26.10
C LEU A 2 -52.52 19.58 -24.81
N GLN A 3 -52.19 18.73 -23.86
CA GLN A 3 -51.43 19.06 -22.65
C GLN A 3 -49.96 19.28 -23.05
N HIS A 4 -49.44 20.50 -22.88
CA HIS A 4 -48.00 20.74 -22.97
C HIS A 4 -47.47 21.17 -21.61
N ALA A 5 -46.60 20.30 -21.11
CA ALA A 5 -45.71 20.47 -20.00
C ALA A 5 -45.07 21.86 -20.00
N ILE A 6 -45.35 22.61 -18.94
CA ILE A 6 -44.57 23.77 -18.53
C ILE A 6 -43.31 23.20 -17.87
N LEU A 7 -42.28 23.00 -18.69
CA LEU A 7 -40.91 22.82 -18.21
C LEU A 7 -40.31 24.22 -18.03
N ASP A 8 -39.93 24.56 -16.79
CA ASP A 8 -39.34 25.84 -16.43
C ASP A 8 -38.05 26.12 -17.24
N PRO A 9 -37.94 27.27 -17.94
CA PRO A 9 -36.81 27.58 -18.83
C PRO A 9 -35.55 28.11 -18.12
N ARG A 10 -35.35 27.84 -16.82
CA ARG A 10 -34.23 28.39 -16.02
C ARG A 10 -33.33 27.38 -15.32
N SER A 11 -33.46 26.08 -15.56
CA SER A 11 -32.43 25.13 -15.14
C SER A 11 -31.35 25.04 -16.23
N SER A 12 -30.35 25.92 -16.18
CA SER A 12 -29.11 25.64 -16.92
C SER A 12 -28.54 24.32 -16.37
N PRO A 13 -28.14 23.36 -17.21
CA PRO A 13 -27.67 22.05 -16.73
C PRO A 13 -26.30 22.14 -16.06
N LEU A 14 -25.63 23.28 -16.17
CA LEU A 14 -24.28 23.57 -15.68
C LEU A 14 -24.12 23.36 -14.16
N PRO A 15 -24.92 23.98 -13.26
CA PRO A 15 -24.83 23.73 -11.82
C PRO A 15 -25.14 22.27 -11.44
N SER A 16 -26.08 21.63 -12.12
CA SER A 16 -26.42 20.21 -11.88
C SER A 16 -25.29 19.27 -12.29
N LEU A 17 -24.60 19.56 -13.41
CA LEU A 17 -23.42 18.81 -13.86
C LEU A 17 -22.24 18.99 -12.90
N VAL A 18 -22.00 20.20 -12.41
CA VAL A 18 -20.95 20.47 -11.42
C VAL A 18 -21.25 19.75 -10.12
N SER A 19 -22.50 19.77 -9.64
CA SER A 19 -22.88 19.07 -8.43
C SER A 19 -22.79 17.55 -8.59
N LEU A 20 -23.11 17.01 -9.77
CA LEU A 20 -22.96 15.58 -10.09
C LEU A 20 -21.49 15.16 -10.19
N LEU A 21 -20.64 16.02 -10.75
CA LEU A 21 -19.19 15.82 -10.82
C LEU A 21 -18.56 15.85 -9.43
N LEU A 22 -18.97 16.79 -8.58
CA LEU A 22 -18.51 16.90 -7.19
C LEU A 22 -18.97 15.68 -6.37
N LEU A 23 -20.19 15.20 -6.57
CA LEU A 23 -20.68 13.98 -5.92
C LEU A 23 -19.89 12.75 -6.37
N ALA A 24 -19.62 12.62 -7.67
CA ALA A 24 -18.83 11.53 -8.24
C ALA A 24 -17.38 11.50 -7.70
N LEU A 25 -16.78 12.66 -7.41
CA LEU A 25 -15.46 12.75 -6.80
C LEU A 25 -15.43 12.29 -5.34
N VAL A 26 -16.52 12.47 -4.59
CA VAL A 26 -16.62 12.09 -3.17
C VAL A 26 -17.01 10.62 -3.00
N THR A 27 -17.78 10.04 -3.92
CA THR A 27 -18.21 8.63 -3.88
C THR A 27 -17.37 7.69 -4.76
N GLY A 28 -16.19 8.12 -5.20
CA GLY A 28 -15.28 7.24 -5.93
C GLY A 28 -14.99 5.96 -5.13
N PRO A 29 -14.87 4.78 -5.77
CA PRO A 29 -14.57 3.55 -5.07
C PRO A 29 -13.27 3.74 -4.29
N ALA A 30 -13.32 3.55 -2.97
CA ALA A 30 -12.11 3.47 -2.17
C ALA A 30 -11.33 2.26 -2.68
N TYR A 31 -10.32 2.51 -3.52
CA TYR A 31 -9.31 1.51 -3.84
C TYR A 31 -8.57 1.24 -2.53
N SER A 32 -9.03 0.23 -1.80
CA SER A 32 -8.24 -0.43 -0.78
C SER A 32 -6.99 -0.96 -1.49
N GLN A 33 -5.88 -0.23 -1.35
CA GLN A 33 -4.57 -0.78 -1.71
C GLN A 33 -4.45 -2.12 -0.99
N PRO A 34 -4.13 -3.22 -1.69
CA PRO A 34 -3.81 -4.46 -1.02
C PRO A 34 -2.69 -4.14 -0.03
N SER A 35 -2.92 -4.39 1.25
CA SER A 35 -1.91 -4.26 2.29
C SER A 35 -0.89 -5.41 2.22
N ASP A 36 -0.55 -5.85 1.01
CA ASP A 36 0.50 -6.82 0.72
C ASP A 36 1.86 -6.14 0.88
N SER A 37 2.10 -5.54 2.06
CA SER A 37 3.44 -5.10 2.40
C SER A 37 4.27 -6.36 2.60
N THR A 38 5.02 -6.71 1.56
CA THR A 38 5.99 -7.80 1.62
C THR A 38 6.97 -7.51 2.74
N LEU A 39 7.01 -8.39 3.76
CA LEU A 39 7.94 -8.26 4.86
C LEU A 39 9.38 -8.31 4.34
N ALA A 40 10.28 -7.58 4.97
CA ALA A 40 11.68 -7.51 4.64
C ALA A 40 12.53 -7.97 5.82
N VAL A 41 13.15 -9.15 5.70
CA VAL A 41 14.18 -9.61 6.65
C VAL A 41 15.53 -9.08 6.16
N GLY A 42 16.31 -8.43 7.02
CA GLY A 42 17.67 -7.99 6.71
C GLY A 42 18.75 -8.90 7.30
N SER A 43 19.94 -8.90 6.72
CA SER A 43 21.12 -9.52 7.33
C SER A 43 22.38 -8.65 7.26
N LYS A 44 23.23 -8.77 8.29
CA LYS A 44 24.54 -8.12 8.32
C LYS A 44 25.45 -8.73 7.25
N LYS A 45 26.54 -8.03 6.91
CA LYS A 45 27.61 -8.57 6.05
C LYS A 45 28.47 -9.58 6.82
N PHE A 46 27.85 -10.68 7.24
CA PHE A 46 28.43 -11.78 7.99
C PHE A 46 27.71 -13.08 7.63
N THR A 47 28.46 -14.14 7.29
CA THR A 47 27.90 -15.37 6.72
C THR A 47 26.81 -15.99 7.59
N GLU A 48 27.01 -16.05 8.90
CA GLU A 48 26.00 -16.59 9.83
C GLU A 48 24.69 -15.79 9.75
N ASN A 49 24.76 -14.46 9.70
CA ASN A 49 23.58 -13.61 9.65
C ASN A 49 22.81 -13.78 8.34
N VAL A 50 23.51 -14.00 7.22
CA VAL A 50 22.87 -14.30 5.93
C VAL A 50 22.13 -15.63 6.00
N ILE A 51 22.74 -16.68 6.58
CA ILE A 51 22.10 -17.99 6.75
C ILE A 51 20.86 -17.87 7.66
N LEU A 52 20.99 -17.20 8.81
CA LEU A 52 19.88 -16.99 9.74
C LEU A 52 18.75 -16.16 9.12
N GLY A 53 19.08 -15.14 8.32
CA GLY A 53 18.10 -14.35 7.59
C GLY A 53 17.31 -15.17 6.57
N TRP A 54 17.97 -16.09 5.86
CA TRP A 54 17.29 -17.06 4.99
C TRP A 54 16.42 -18.04 5.76
N MET A 55 16.91 -18.58 6.89
CA MET A 55 16.12 -19.48 7.75
C MET A 55 14.83 -18.80 8.22
N GLY A 56 14.92 -17.56 8.73
CA GLY A 56 13.75 -16.78 9.14
C GLY A 56 12.81 -16.49 7.97
N THR A 57 13.35 -16.14 6.79
CA THR A 57 12.56 -15.90 5.58
C THR A 57 11.79 -17.14 5.14
N HIS A 58 12.42 -18.32 5.18
CA HIS A 58 11.77 -19.58 4.84
C HIS A 58 10.67 -19.95 5.83
N LEU A 59 10.90 -19.74 7.13
CA LEU A 59 9.88 -19.97 8.16
C LEU A 59 8.65 -19.09 7.95
N LEU A 60 8.84 -17.79 7.74
CA LEU A 60 7.73 -16.85 7.53
C LEU A 60 6.95 -17.16 6.25
N ARG A 61 7.64 -17.56 5.17
CA ARG A 61 6.99 -18.00 3.93
C ARG A 61 6.19 -19.29 4.12
N ALA A 62 6.65 -20.22 4.96
CA ALA A 62 5.91 -21.44 5.28
C ALA A 62 4.58 -21.15 5.99
N GLU A 63 4.50 -20.04 6.74
CA GLU A 63 3.27 -19.53 7.36
C GLU A 63 2.39 -18.71 6.39
N GLY A 64 2.72 -18.69 5.09
CA GLY A 64 1.94 -18.00 4.05
C GLY A 64 2.20 -16.49 3.96
N LEU A 65 3.22 -15.96 4.63
CA LEU A 65 3.57 -14.54 4.57
C LEU A 65 4.40 -14.22 3.31
N SER A 66 4.10 -13.11 2.64
CA SER A 66 4.98 -12.56 1.60
C SER A 66 6.20 -11.93 2.25
N VAL A 67 7.38 -12.53 2.05
CA VAL A 67 8.63 -12.07 2.67
C VAL A 67 9.79 -12.06 1.67
N THR A 68 10.63 -11.03 1.75
CA THR A 68 11.90 -10.89 1.02
C THR A 68 13.08 -10.85 1.98
N HIS A 69 14.20 -11.45 1.59
CA HIS A 69 15.45 -11.34 2.33
C HIS A 69 16.35 -10.30 1.65
N ARG A 70 16.81 -9.30 2.42
CA ARG A 70 17.75 -8.27 2.02
C ARG A 70 19.12 -8.59 2.62
N GLU A 71 19.98 -9.16 1.78
CA GLU A 71 21.27 -9.69 2.22
C GLU A 71 22.36 -8.63 2.40
N GLN A 72 23.26 -8.88 3.35
CA GLN A 72 24.56 -8.22 3.47
C GLN A 72 24.49 -6.67 3.49
N LEU A 73 23.47 -6.12 4.14
CA LEU A 73 23.15 -4.69 4.13
C LEU A 73 24.21 -3.81 4.81
N GLY A 74 25.03 -4.38 5.70
CA GLY A 74 26.09 -3.65 6.39
C GLY A 74 26.36 -4.18 7.80
N GLY A 75 26.84 -3.30 8.68
CA GLY A 75 27.06 -3.60 10.10
C GLY A 75 25.82 -3.32 10.97
N SER A 76 25.91 -3.63 12.26
CA SER A 76 24.77 -3.56 13.21
C SER A 76 24.08 -2.20 13.25
N ARG A 77 24.83 -1.10 13.18
CA ARG A 77 24.24 0.25 13.22
C ARG A 77 23.38 0.56 11.99
N PHE A 78 23.82 0.13 10.80
CA PHE A 78 23.06 0.33 9.57
C PHE A 78 21.73 -0.42 9.62
N LEU A 79 21.75 -1.69 10.05
CA LEU A 79 20.53 -2.48 10.17
C LEU A 79 19.60 -1.96 11.27
N TRP A 80 20.14 -1.50 12.40
CA TRP A 80 19.34 -0.89 13.46
C TRP A 80 18.60 0.37 12.98
N GLU A 81 19.29 1.23 12.24
CA GLU A 81 18.67 2.41 11.65
C GLU A 81 17.65 2.05 10.56
N ALA A 82 17.94 1.03 9.74
CA ALA A 82 17.02 0.50 8.73
C ALA A 82 15.73 -0.06 9.37
N LEU A 83 15.85 -0.83 10.45
CA LEU A 83 14.72 -1.34 11.24
C LEU A 83 13.88 -0.18 11.79
N ARG A 84 14.52 0.83 12.38
CA ARG A 84 13.82 2.01 12.93
C ARG A 84 13.09 2.84 11.87
N ARG A 85 13.58 2.85 10.62
CA ARG A 85 12.93 3.55 9.50
C ARG A 85 11.83 2.74 8.83
N GLY A 86 11.73 1.44 9.10
CA GLY A 86 10.83 0.53 8.40
C GLY A 86 11.37 0.07 7.04
N ASP A 87 12.67 0.19 6.79
CA ASP A 87 13.29 -0.36 5.57
C ASP A 87 13.40 -1.89 5.62
N ILE A 88 13.45 -2.45 6.82
CA ILE A 88 13.38 -3.89 7.15
C ILE A 88 12.50 -4.08 8.39
N ASP A 89 11.91 -5.26 8.52
CA ASP A 89 10.99 -5.61 9.62
C ASP A 89 11.66 -6.48 10.69
N ALA A 90 12.73 -7.20 10.34
CA ALA A 90 13.50 -8.02 11.27
C ALA A 90 14.95 -8.20 10.80
N TYR A 91 15.88 -8.43 11.74
CA TYR A 91 17.23 -8.90 11.43
C TYR A 91 17.83 -9.73 12.60
N PRO A 92 18.71 -10.72 12.33
CA PRO A 92 19.45 -11.46 13.36
C PRO A 92 20.57 -10.67 14.05
#